data_AF-A0A379GE24-F1
#
_entry.id   AF-A0A379GE24-F1
#
_cell.length_a   1.000
_cell.length_b   1.000
_cell.length_c   1.000
_cell.angle_alpha   90.00
_cell.angle_beta   90.00
_cell.angle_gamma   90.00
#
_symmetry.space_group_name_H-M   'P 1'
#
loop_
_entity.id
_entity.type
_entity.pdbx_description
1 polymer ?
#
loop_
_entity_poly.entity_id
_entity_poly.type
_entity_poly.pdbx_seq_one_letter_code
_entity_poly.pdbx_strand_id
1 'polypeptide(L)' 'MFRKLLDEGRAGENVGVLLRGTKREEIERGQVLAKPGSINPHNKFESEVYI' A
#
# COMPACT_ATOMS: atom_id res chain seq x y z
N MET A 1 -7.42 -1.34 -15.68
CA MET A 1 -7.80 -2.70 -16.11
C MET A 1 -8.89 -3.20 -15.16
N PHE A 2 -10.18 -2.99 -15.47
CA PHE A 2 -11.28 -3.28 -14.52
C PHE A 2 -11.85 -4.68 -14.77
N ARG A 3 -12.07 -5.46 -13.69
CA ARG A 3 -12.64 -6.83 -13.72
C ARG A 3 -11.80 -7.91 -14.42
N LYS A 4 -10.48 -7.81 -14.41
CA LYS A 4 -9.58 -8.90 -14.83
C LYS A 4 -8.74 -9.37 -13.64
N LEU A 5 -8.53 -10.68 -13.55
CA LEU A 5 -7.52 -11.25 -12.66
C LEU A 5 -6.15 -11.00 -13.27
N LEU A 6 -5.18 -10.64 -12.42
CA LEU A 6 -3.81 -10.35 -12.81
C LEU A 6 -2.87 -11.15 -11.93
N ASP A 7 -1.81 -11.67 -12.53
CA ASP A 7 -0.77 -12.41 -11.82
C ASP A 7 0.27 -11.48 -11.19
N GLU A 8 0.45 -10.29 -11.77
CA GLU A 8 1.32 -9.23 -11.26
C GLU A 8 0.67 -7.84 -11.42
N GLY A 9 1.10 -6.89 -10.59
CA GLY A 9 0.76 -5.47 -10.73
C GLY A 9 2.03 -4.64 -10.90
N ARG A 10 1.98 -3.63 -11.76
CA ARG A 10 3.11 -2.74 -12.04
C ARG A 10 2.86 -1.32 -11.51
N ALA A 11 3.94 -0.56 -11.33
CA ALA A 11 3.86 0.82 -10.86
C ALA A 11 2.95 1.67 -11.76
N GLY A 12 2.02 2.41 -11.16
CA GLY A 12 1.03 3.24 -11.86
C GLY A 12 -0.33 2.56 -12.12
N GLU A 13 -0.49 1.28 -11.79
CA GLU A 13 -1.76 0.58 -11.95
C GLU A 13 -2.67 0.67 -10.71
N ASN A 14 -3.97 0.86 -10.95
CA ASN A 14 -4.99 0.73 -9.92
C ASN A 14 -5.43 -0.74 -9.82
N VAL A 15 -5.16 -1.38 -8.69
CA VAL A 15 -5.37 -2.82 -8.47
C VAL A 15 -6.01 -3.10 -7.10
N GLY A 16 -6.63 -4.28 -6.97
CA GLY A 16 -6.98 -4.87 -5.69
C GLY A 16 -6.06 -6.07 -5.40
N VAL A 17 -5.56 -6.18 -4.17
CA VAL A 17 -4.66 -7.26 -3.75
C VAL A 17 -5.36 -8.13 -2.72
N LEU A 18 -5.42 -9.44 -2.96
CA LEU A 18 -5.96 -10.41 -2.00
C LEU A 18 -4.91 -10.74 -0.95
N LEU A 19 -5.19 -10.43 0.32
CA LEU A 19 -4.30 -10.72 1.45
C LEU A 19 -4.72 -12.01 2.15
N ARG A 20 -3.81 -12.98 2.22
CA ARG A 20 -4.10 -14.29 2.82
C ARG A 20 -4.17 -14.18 4.34
N GLY A 21 -5.32 -14.52 4.91
CA GLY A 21 -5.49 -14.66 6.37
C GLY A 21 -5.63 -13.34 7.13
N THR A 22 -5.79 -12.23 6.43
CA THR A 22 -6.02 -10.91 7.03
C THR A 22 -7.52 -10.58 7.00
N LYS A 23 -8.06 -10.15 8.13
CA LYS A 23 -9.45 -9.72 8.23
C LYS A 23 -9.58 -8.23 7.89
N ARG A 24 -10.80 -7.81 7.57
CA ARG A 24 -11.05 -6.42 7.16
C ARG A 24 -10.78 -5.43 8.28
N GLU A 25 -11.04 -5.81 9.52
CA GLU A 25 -10.82 -5.02 10.72
C GLU A 25 -9.34 -4.89 11.14
N GLU A 26 -8.45 -5.68 10.55
CA GLU A 26 -7.00 -5.64 10.84
C GLU A 26 -6.25 -4.65 9.94
N ILE A 27 -6.93 -4.09 8.93
CA ILE A 27 -6.36 -3.15 7.97
C ILE A 27 -7.22 -1.90 7.84
N GLU A 28 -6.58 -0.77 7.60
CA GLU A 28 -7.26 0.51 7.46
C GLU A 28 -6.69 1.38 6.35
N ARG A 29 -7.51 2.33 5.89
CA ARG A 29 -7.10 3.29 4.88
C ARG A 29 -5.99 4.18 5.45
N GLY A 30 -4.89 4.28 4.73
CA GLY A 30 -3.69 5.03 5.13
C GLY A 30 -2.47 4.13 5.32
N GLN A 31 -2.67 2.84 5.56
CA GLN A 31 -1.61 1.84 5.55
C GLN A 31 -1.12 1.55 4.12
N VAL A 32 0.09 0.97 4.02
CA VAL A 32 0.73 0.61 2.74
C VAL A 32 1.11 -0.87 2.72
N LEU A 33 0.91 -1.53 1.57
CA LEU A 33 1.48 -2.85 1.29
C LEU A 33 2.88 -2.67 0.71
N ALA A 34 3.88 -3.26 1.35
CA ALA A 34 5.28 -3.13 0.95
C ALA A 34 6.01 -4.47 1.05
N LYS A 35 7.14 -4.56 0.36
CA LYS A 35 8.06 -5.70 0.52
C LYS A 35 8.51 -5.76 2.00
N PRO A 36 8.56 -6.94 2.63
CA PRO A 36 9.00 -7.06 4.02
C PRO A 36 10.34 -6.38 4.27
N GLY A 37 10.40 -5.52 5.28
CA GLY A 37 11.60 -4.78 5.71
C GLY A 37 12.01 -3.61 4.80
N SER A 38 11.27 -3.29 3.74
CA SER A 38 11.65 -2.19 2.83
C SER A 38 11.23 -0.80 3.31
N ILE A 39 10.32 -0.70 4.29
CA ILE A 39 9.84 0.57 4.82
C ILE A 39 9.51 0.41 6.31
N ASN A 40 9.74 1.48 7.08
CA ASN A 40 9.36 1.58 8.49
C ASN A 40 8.42 2.79 8.68
N PRO A 41 7.49 2.74 9.64
CA PRO A 41 6.69 3.90 9.99
C PRO A 41 7.55 4.96 10.71
N HIS A 42 7.36 6.23 10.35
CA HIS A 42 8.05 7.37 10.96
C HIS A 42 7.03 8.42 11.41
N ASN A 43 7.28 9.05 12.55
CA ASN A 43 6.41 10.06 13.16
C ASN A 43 7.02 11.47 13.20
N LYS A 44 8.32 11.60 12.94
CA LYS A 44 9.03 12.88 12.90
C LYS A 44 9.92 12.92 11.67
N PHE A 45 9.85 14.01 10.92
CA PHE A 45 10.67 14.26 9.75
C PHE A 45 10.84 15.77 9.56
N GLU A 46 11.84 16.15 8.78
CA GLU A 46 12.04 17.51 8.30
C GLU A 46 11.58 17.58 6.84
N SER A 47 10.96 18.70 6.45
CA SER A 47 10.50 18.91 5.09
C SER A 47 10.56 20.38 4.70
N GLU A 48 10.70 20.62 3.41
CA GLU A 48 10.53 21.95 2.82
C GLU A 48 9.05 22.18 2.50
N VAL A 49 8.52 23.32 2.93
CA VAL A 49 7.11 23.70 2.72
C VAL A 49 7.06 25.08 2.11
N TYR A 50 6.31 25.23 1.01
CA TYR A 50 5.97 26.51 0.42
C TYR A 50 4.63 26.99 0.98
N ILE A 51 4.55 28.26 1.38
CA ILE A 51 3.33 28.90 1.90
C ILE A 51 2.74 29.79 0.81
#